data_AF-A0A820E852-F1
#
_entry.id   AF-A0A820E852-F1
#
_cell.length_a   1.000
_cell.length_b   1.000
_cell.length_c   1.000
_cell.angle_alpha   90.00
_cell.angle_beta   90.00
_cell.angle_gamma   90.00
#
_symmetry.space_group_name_H-M   'P 1'
#
loop_
_entity.id
_entity.type
_entity.pdbx_description
1 polymer ?
#
loop_
_entity_poly.entity_id
_entity_poly.type
_entity_poly.pdbx_seq_one_letter_code
_entity_poly.pdbx_strand_id
1 'polypeptide(L)' 'TSCTGFTISVGGTSPMCLNGYGVFYRISTDATTFCVSAYRSCPDTNPQALADLIKLTLIEMKISFMTSNL' A
#
# COMPACT_ATOMS: atom_id res chain seq x y z
N THR A 1 3.41 -1.65 9.35
CA THR A 1 2.80 -0.68 8.42
C THR A 1 2.47 0.59 9.19
N SER A 2 2.28 1.74 8.54
CA SER A 2 1.84 2.97 9.23
C SER A 2 1.16 3.98 8.30
N CYS A 3 0.16 4.68 8.84
CA CYS A 3 -0.43 5.87 8.20
C CYS A 3 0.42 7.08 8.55
N THR A 4 0.96 7.77 7.53
CA THR A 4 1.74 9.00 7.72
C THR A 4 0.85 10.26 7.77
N GLY A 5 -0.47 10.08 7.76
CA GLY A 5 -1.46 11.16 7.89
C GLY A 5 -1.84 11.82 6.56
N PHE A 6 -2.21 13.10 6.64
CA PHE A 6 -2.73 13.91 5.52
C PHE A 6 -1.70 14.92 4.97
N THR A 7 -0.42 14.71 5.27
CA THR A 7 0.70 15.57 4.82
C THR A 7 0.96 15.41 3.33
N ILE A 8 1.77 16.26 2.72
CA ILE A 8 2.13 16.17 1.29
C ILE A 8 3.11 15.02 0.98
N SER A 9 3.95 14.66 1.95
CA SER A 9 5.00 13.63 1.79
C SER A 9 4.54 12.28 2.32
N VAL A 10 4.95 11.20 1.64
CA VAL A 10 4.90 9.83 2.18
C VAL A 10 6.32 9.41 2.54
N GLY A 11 6.52 9.02 3.81
CA GLY A 11 7.76 8.41 4.28
C GLY A 11 7.71 6.89 4.16
N GLY A 12 8.85 6.24 4.36
CA GLY A 12 8.92 4.80 4.41
C GLY A 12 10.15 4.33 5.19
N THR A 13 10.06 3.13 5.75
CA THR A 13 11.19 2.42 6.35
C THR A 13 11.42 1.10 5.61
N SER A 14 12.60 0.51 5.80
CA SER A 14 12.84 -0.88 5.40
C SER A 14 11.88 -1.84 6.14
N PRO A 15 11.65 -3.05 5.61
CA PRO A 15 10.89 -4.08 6.30
C PRO A 15 11.48 -4.44 7.66
N MET A 16 10.64 -4.91 8.60
CA MET A 16 11.10 -5.37 9.92
C MET A 16 11.77 -6.75 9.88
N CYS A 17 11.56 -7.54 8.83
CA CYS A 17 12.16 -8.86 8.63
C CYS A 17 12.57 -9.05 7.16
N LEU A 18 13.50 -9.97 6.91
CA LEU A 18 14.08 -10.22 5.58
C LEU A 18 13.00 -10.57 4.54
N ASN A 19 12.03 -11.39 4.93
CA ASN A 19 10.91 -11.86 4.10
C ASN A 19 9.63 -11.04 4.30
N GLY A 20 9.77 -9.78 4.72
CA GLY A 20 8.64 -8.90 5.01
C GLY A 20 8.54 -7.72 4.06
N TYR A 21 7.52 -6.90 4.32
CA TYR A 21 7.30 -5.63 3.63
C TYR A 21 7.25 -4.48 4.63
N GLY A 22 7.79 -3.33 4.25
CA GLY A 22 7.43 -2.04 4.85
C GLY A 22 6.35 -1.40 4.01
N VAL A 23 5.20 -1.09 4.60
CA VAL A 23 4.09 -0.41 3.88
C VAL A 23 3.66 0.82 4.68
N PHE A 24 3.77 1.97 4.04
CA PHE A 24 3.37 3.27 4.56
C PHE A 24 2.41 3.93 3.59
N TYR A 25 1.48 4.72 4.11
CA TYR A 25 0.51 5.40 3.26
C TYR A 25 0.09 6.75 3.82
N ARG A 26 -0.23 7.66 2.91
CA ARG A 26 -0.86 8.95 3.20
C ARG A 26 -2.20 9.03 2.49
N ILE A 27 -3.11 9.82 3.06
CA ILE A 27 -4.43 10.07 2.49
C ILE A 27 -4.48 11.52 2.04
N SER A 28 -4.91 11.76 0.81
CA SER A 28 -5.29 13.08 0.30
C SER A 28 -6.73 13.03 -0.19
N THR A 29 -7.28 14.21 -0.49
CA THR A 29 -8.67 14.36 -0.96
C THR A 29 -8.97 13.47 -2.17
N ASP A 30 -8.03 13.40 -3.13
CA ASP A 30 -8.26 12.71 -4.40
C ASP A 30 -7.66 11.29 -4.48
N ALA A 31 -6.77 10.94 -3.55
CA ALA A 31 -5.97 9.72 -3.66
C ALA A 31 -5.40 9.24 -2.32
N THR A 32 -5.07 7.95 -2.25
CA THR A 32 -4.20 7.41 -1.20
C THR A 32 -2.87 7.03 -1.83
N THR A 33 -1.76 7.56 -1.32
CA THR A 33 -0.42 7.26 -1.83
C THR A 33 0.24 6.22 -0.93
N PHE A 34 0.76 5.14 -1.52
CA PHE A 34 1.47 4.08 -0.81
C PHE A 34 2.97 4.10 -1.10
N CYS A 35 3.77 3.84 -0.07
CA CYS A 35 5.18 3.51 -0.16
C CYS A 35 5.35 2.06 0.28
N VAL A 36 5.83 1.20 -0.62
CA VAL A 36 6.05 -0.23 -0.37
C VAL A 36 7.54 -0.54 -0.51
N SER A 37 8.12 -1.16 0.51
CA SER A 37 9.52 -1.57 0.55
C SER A 37 9.63 -3.06 0.83
N ALA A 38 10.66 -3.68 0.26
CA ALA A 38 11.02 -5.09 0.45
C ALA A 38 12.53 -5.25 0.26
N TYR A 39 13.13 -6.30 0.80
CA TYR A 39 14.54 -6.61 0.56
C TYR A 39 14.72 -7.34 -0.76
N ARG A 40 15.49 -6.77 -1.69
CA ARG A 40 15.77 -7.39 -3.01
C ARG A 40 16.42 -8.78 -2.91
N SER A 41 17.12 -9.05 -1.82
CA SER A 41 17.74 -10.34 -1.55
C SER A 41 16.74 -11.44 -1.20
N CYS A 42 15.49 -11.11 -0.85
CA CYS A 42 14.46 -12.10 -0.56
C CYS A 42 13.61 -12.36 -1.81
N PRO A 43 13.73 -13.55 -2.45
CA PRO A 43 13.00 -13.87 -3.68
C PRO A 43 11.48 -13.99 -3.46
N ASP A 44 11.04 -14.23 -2.23
CA ASP A 44 9.62 -14.38 -1.87
C ASP A 44 8.89 -13.03 -1.80
N THR A 45 9.63 -11.92 -1.84
CA THR A 45 9.05 -10.57 -1.73
C THR A 45 9.20 -9.77 -3.03
N ASN A 46 8.10 -9.15 -3.48
CA ASN A 46 8.09 -8.26 -4.62
C ASN A 46 7.27 -7.01 -4.30
N PRO A 47 7.91 -5.85 -4.06
CA PRO A 47 7.21 -4.65 -3.61
C PRO A 47 6.29 -4.08 -4.69
N GLN A 48 6.63 -4.26 -5.97
CA GLN A 48 5.80 -3.81 -7.10
C GLN A 48 4.52 -4.66 -7.20
N ALA A 49 4.66 -5.99 -7.12
CA ALA A 49 3.51 -6.89 -7.16
C ALA A 49 2.53 -6.61 -6.01
N LEU A 50 3.03 -6.38 -4.79
CA LEU A 50 2.18 -6.00 -3.66
C LEU A 50 1.50 -4.64 -3.87
N ALA A 51 2.21 -3.65 -4.40
CA ALA A 51 1.63 -2.34 -4.70
C ALA A 51 0.48 -2.42 -5.73
N ASP A 52 0.62 -3.27 -6.74
CA ASP A 52 -0.42 -3.46 -7.76
C ASP A 52 -1.63 -4.24 -7.21
N LEU A 53 -1.40 -5.23 -6.34
CA LEU A 53 -2.47 -5.92 -5.61
C LEU A 53 -3.23 -4.97 -4.68
N ILE A 54 -2.55 -4.07 -3.98
CA ILE A 54 -3.19 -3.05 -3.14
C ILE A 54 -4.11 -2.16 -3.98
N LYS A 55 -3.65 -1.71 -5.17
CA LYS A 55 -4.50 -0.90 -6.06
C LYS A 55 -5.73 -1.66 -6.52
N LEU A 56 -5.54 -2.90 -6.98
CA LEU A 56 -6.64 -3.74 -7.49
C LEU A 56 -7.69 -4.00 -6.40
N THR A 57 -7.26 -4.42 -5.22
CA THR A 57 -8.17 -4.70 -4.10
C THR A 57 -8.92 -3.45 -3.62
N LEU A 58 -8.27 -2.28 -3.62
CA LEU A 58 -8.96 -1.01 -3.31
C LEU A 58 -10.05 -0.66 -4.33
N ILE A 59 -9.80 -0.92 -5.62
CA ILE A 59 -10.80 -0.72 -6.68
C ILE A 59 -11.95 -1.70 -6.50
N GLU A 60 -11.67 -2.98 -6.25
CA GLU A 60 -12.69 -4.01 -6.03
C GLU A 60 -13.54 -3.70 -4.79
N MET A 61 -12.92 -3.28 -3.68
CA MET A 61 -13.65 -2.87 -2.47
C MET A 61 -14.57 -1.68 -2.75
N LYS A 62 -14.11 -0.69 -3.52
CA LYS A 62 -14.95 0.44 -3.94
C LYS A 62 -16.14 -0.02 -4.77
N ILE A 63 -15.92 -0.89 -5.75
CA ILE A 63 -17.00 -1.41 -6.61
C ILE A 63 -18.01 -2.19 -5.77
N SER A 64 -17.52 -3.11 -4.92
CA SER A 64 -18.37 -3.91 -4.04
C SER A 64 -19.26 -3.04 -3.14
N PHE A 65 -18.67 -2.01 -2.53
CA PHE A 65 -19.41 -1.04 -1.71
C PHE A 65 -20.47 -0.27 -2.52
N MET A 66 -20.16 0.13 -3.76
CA MET A 66 -21.15 0.83 -4.59
C MET A 66 -22.28 -0.09 -5.04
N THR A 67 -21.99 -1.37 -5.34
CA THR A 67 -23.01 -2.35 -5.73
C THR A 67 -23.93 -2.77 -4.59
N SER A 68 -23.46 -2.76 -3.33
CA SER A 68 -24.27 -3.12 -2.17
C SER A 68 -25.21 -2.02 -1.68
N ASN A 69 -25.00 -0.78 -2.13
CA ASN A 69 -25.81 0.40 -1.78
C ASN A 69 -26.79 0.81 -2.90
N LEU A 70 -26.98 -0.06 -3.90
CA LEU A 70 -27.99 0.03 -4.96
C LEU A 70 -29.07 -1.02 -4.72
#